data_AF-A0A7S2TWZ0-F1
#
_entry.id   AF-A0A7S2TWZ0-F1
#
_cell.length_a   1.000
_cell.length_b   1.000
_cell.length_c   1.000
_cell.angle_alpha   90.00
_cell.angle_beta   90.00
_cell.angle_gamma   90.00
#
_symmetry.space_group_name_H-M   'P 1'
#
loop_
_entity.id
_entity.type
_entity.pdbx_description
1 polymer ?
#
loop_
_entity_poly.entity_id
_entity_poly.type
_entity_poly.pdbx_seq_one_letter_code
_entity_poly.pdbx_strand_id
1 'polypeptide(L)'
;MPSSLSMFVTMIAAMGGMASAFDSSSLQYYSSNTTNDTVCWKDSYGRGVGKPIHTCQDDFEKSGALCYPKCRTDVTPTYYGVGPVCWQHCKEGYIDEGALCRHKDEIKTYAKSSYGRGAGKPLTCADDEDEDAGLCYTPCKGGYYGVGPVCWESCGGKDPEDGGA
;
A
#
# COMPACT_ATOMS: atom_id res chain seq x y z
N MET A 1 -68.16 -37.56 49.53
CA MET A 1 -68.15 -37.70 48.07
C MET A 1 -69.48 -37.18 47.53
N PRO A 2 -69.44 -36.31 46.52
CA PRO A 2 -69.01 -34.91 46.66
C PRO A 2 -70.00 -33.94 45.93
N SER A 3 -70.38 -32.79 46.50
CA SER A 3 -69.71 -31.47 46.52
C SER A 3 -69.58 -30.78 45.13
N SER A 4 -69.84 -29.49 44.91
CA SER A 4 -70.39 -28.37 45.68
C SER A 4 -70.30 -27.13 44.76
N LEU A 5 -71.31 -26.25 44.80
CA LEU A 5 -71.33 -24.77 44.80
C LEU A 5 -70.01 -24.01 44.55
N SER A 6 -69.93 -22.74 44.13
CA SER A 6 -70.83 -21.60 43.84
C SER A 6 -69.88 -20.38 43.68
N MET A 7 -70.35 -19.32 42.99
CA MET A 7 -70.04 -17.89 43.17
C MET A 7 -68.58 -17.41 43.44
N PHE A 8 -68.13 -16.39 42.70
CA PHE A 8 -68.20 -14.98 43.12
C PHE A 8 -67.34 -14.09 42.20
N VAL A 9 -67.99 -13.05 41.67
CA VAL A 9 -67.35 -11.82 41.22
C VAL A 9 -66.60 -11.24 42.42
N THR A 10 -65.31 -10.90 42.24
CA THR A 10 -64.72 -9.81 43.03
C THR A 10 -63.82 -8.98 42.10
N MET A 11 -64.31 -7.81 41.71
CA MET A 11 -63.43 -6.70 41.35
C MET A 11 -62.66 -6.31 42.60
N ILE A 12 -61.33 -6.38 42.56
CA ILE A 12 -60.48 -5.49 43.36
C ILE A 12 -59.53 -4.79 42.40
N ALA A 13 -59.79 -3.50 42.24
CA ALA A 13 -58.84 -2.56 41.67
C ALA A 13 -57.60 -2.53 42.58
N ALA A 14 -56.44 -2.84 42.02
CA ALA A 14 -55.16 -2.42 42.55
C ALA A 14 -54.52 -1.50 41.51
N MET A 15 -54.78 -0.21 41.66
CA MET A 15 -53.98 0.85 41.06
C MET A 15 -52.69 0.90 41.87
N GLY A 16 -51.58 0.43 41.31
CA GLY A 16 -50.29 0.42 41.99
C GLY A 16 -49.21 -0.01 41.02
N GLY A 17 -48.36 0.95 40.64
CA GLY A 17 -47.45 0.84 39.50
C GLY A 17 -46.51 -0.35 39.52
N MET A 18 -46.25 -0.85 38.32
CA MET A 18 -45.02 -1.54 37.98
C MET A 18 -44.60 -0.99 36.63
N ALA A 19 -43.50 -0.24 36.64
CA ALA A 19 -42.80 0.18 35.44
C ALA A 19 -42.55 -1.06 34.59
N SER A 20 -43.00 -1.03 33.35
CA SER A 20 -42.72 -2.07 32.37
C SER A 20 -41.20 -2.15 32.18
N ALA A 21 -40.59 -3.21 32.69
CA ALA A 21 -39.32 -3.70 32.20
C ALA A 21 -39.56 -4.28 30.80
N PHE A 22 -39.34 -3.47 29.77
CA PHE A 22 -39.12 -4.01 28.43
C PHE A 22 -37.64 -4.38 28.34
N ASP A 23 -37.43 -5.69 28.31
CA ASP A 23 -36.15 -6.37 28.24
C ASP A 23 -35.32 -5.88 27.04
N SER A 24 -34.10 -5.43 27.34
CA SER A 24 -33.11 -4.95 26.38
C SER A 24 -32.39 -6.14 25.73
N SER A 25 -33.14 -7.09 25.17
CA SER A 25 -32.59 -8.34 24.62
C SER A 25 -32.78 -8.50 23.11
N SER A 26 -32.98 -7.40 22.38
CA SER A 26 -32.91 -7.43 20.92
C SER A 26 -32.58 -6.07 20.27
N LEU A 27 -31.42 -5.51 20.61
CA LEU A 27 -30.68 -4.76 19.58
C LEU A 27 -30.08 -5.77 18.58
N GLN A 28 -30.96 -6.44 17.82
CA GLN A 28 -30.55 -7.15 16.62
C GLN A 28 -30.44 -6.11 15.50
N TYR A 29 -29.23 -5.59 15.37
CA TYR A 29 -28.70 -5.05 14.13
C TYR A 29 -28.88 -6.13 13.05
N TYR A 30 -30.01 -6.11 12.36
CA TYR A 30 -30.36 -7.06 11.31
C TYR A 30 -30.77 -6.25 10.07
N SER A 31 -29.77 -5.77 9.34
CA SER A 31 -29.98 -5.25 8.00
C SER A 31 -29.95 -6.40 7.02
N SER A 32 -31.08 -7.07 6.83
CA SER A 32 -31.34 -7.88 5.64
C SER A 32 -32.81 -8.27 5.56
N ASN A 33 -33.61 -7.43 4.89
CA ASN A 33 -34.79 -7.95 4.20
C ASN A 33 -35.36 -6.99 3.16
N THR A 34 -34.91 -7.11 1.91
CA THR A 34 -35.77 -7.06 0.71
C THR A 34 -35.06 -7.68 -0.50
N THR A 35 -35.38 -8.94 -0.78
CA THR A 35 -35.56 -9.54 -2.12
C THR A 35 -34.69 -9.04 -3.29
N ASN A 36 -33.78 -9.91 -3.75
CA ASN A 36 -32.98 -9.83 -5.00
C ASN A 36 -31.77 -8.90 -4.93
N ASP A 37 -30.81 -9.22 -4.05
CA ASP A 37 -29.55 -8.48 -3.93
C ASP A 37 -28.66 -8.75 -5.16
N THR A 38 -28.94 -8.08 -6.27
CA THR A 38 -28.07 -8.09 -7.46
C THR A 38 -26.74 -7.34 -7.24
N VAL A 39 -26.51 -6.82 -6.03
CA VAL A 39 -25.41 -5.92 -5.68
C VAL A 39 -24.52 -6.55 -4.61
N CYS A 40 -23.25 -6.75 -4.91
CA CYS A 40 -22.23 -7.20 -3.97
C CYS A 40 -21.63 -6.02 -3.20
N TRP A 41 -21.98 -5.86 -1.92
CA TRP A 41 -21.33 -4.87 -1.04
C TRP A 41 -20.01 -5.39 -0.52
N LYS A 42 -18.90 -4.85 -1.01
CA LYS A 42 -17.54 -5.32 -0.69
C LYS A 42 -17.08 -4.92 0.71
N ASP A 43 -16.48 -5.84 1.46
CA ASP A 43 -15.64 -5.46 2.59
C ASP A 43 -14.36 -4.76 2.10
N SER A 44 -13.77 -3.91 2.94
CA SER A 44 -12.53 -3.20 2.61
C SER A 44 -11.69 -2.90 3.83
N TYR A 45 -10.37 -2.77 3.61
CA TYR A 45 -9.46 -2.32 4.64
C TYR A 45 -8.29 -1.54 4.03
N GLY A 46 -7.71 -0.63 4.83
CA GLY A 46 -6.55 0.17 4.40
C GLY A 46 -5.25 -0.62 4.47
N ARG A 47 -4.34 -0.34 3.53
CA ARG A 47 -2.96 -0.87 3.49
C ARG A 47 -1.88 0.23 3.56
N GLY A 48 -2.25 1.40 4.08
CA GLY A 48 -1.39 2.58 4.17
C GLY A 48 -1.40 3.43 2.90
N VAL A 49 -0.72 4.58 2.94
CA VAL A 49 -0.67 5.56 1.84
C VAL A 49 0.27 5.18 0.69
N GLY A 50 0.99 4.06 0.81
CA GLY A 50 2.00 3.62 -0.14
C GLY A 50 3.35 4.33 0.04
N LYS A 51 4.40 3.73 -0.51
CA LYS A 51 5.75 4.30 -0.60
C LYS A 51 6.05 4.66 -2.06
N PRO A 52 6.81 5.71 -2.37
CA PRO A 52 7.27 5.92 -3.75
C PRO A 52 8.05 4.70 -4.26
N ILE A 53 7.93 4.40 -5.56
CA ILE A 53 8.81 3.46 -6.26
C ILE A 53 10.28 3.67 -5.86
N HIS A 54 10.94 2.62 -5.41
CA HIS A 54 12.19 2.74 -4.66
C HIS A 54 13.28 1.74 -5.06
N THR A 55 12.93 0.70 -5.80
CA THR A 55 13.81 -0.41 -6.16
C THR A 55 14.41 -0.26 -7.56
N CYS A 56 15.64 -0.75 -7.72
CA CYS A 56 16.29 -0.95 -9.01
C CYS A 56 16.57 -2.45 -9.21
N GLN A 57 16.58 -2.91 -10.47
CA GLN A 57 17.05 -4.25 -10.81
C GLN A 57 18.52 -4.46 -10.41
N ASP A 58 18.93 -5.70 -10.17
CA ASP A 58 20.23 -6.06 -9.58
C ASP A 58 21.46 -5.43 -10.26
N ASP A 59 21.45 -5.31 -11.59
CA ASP A 59 22.57 -4.75 -12.38
C ASP A 59 22.52 -3.22 -12.54
N PHE A 60 21.57 -2.58 -11.86
CA PHE A 60 21.37 -1.14 -11.89
C PHE A 60 21.70 -0.53 -10.53
N GLU A 61 22.07 0.75 -10.56
CA GLU A 61 22.27 1.60 -9.39
C GLU A 61 21.29 2.77 -9.44
N LYS A 62 20.81 3.19 -8.27
CA LYS A 62 19.92 4.33 -8.14
C LYS A 62 20.71 5.64 -8.22
N SER A 63 20.27 6.55 -9.08
CA SER A 63 20.75 7.94 -9.09
C SER A 63 19.54 8.87 -9.23
N GLY A 64 19.19 9.56 -8.15
CA GLY A 64 17.96 10.34 -8.07
C GLY A 64 16.71 9.45 -8.17
N ALA A 65 15.80 9.79 -9.08
CA ALA A 65 14.53 9.09 -9.33
C ALA A 65 14.63 8.05 -10.47
N LEU A 66 15.84 7.60 -10.83
CA LEU A 66 16.06 6.64 -11.91
C LEU A 66 17.10 5.59 -11.52
N CYS A 67 17.01 4.46 -12.19
CA CYS A 67 17.96 3.35 -12.15
C CYS A 67 18.83 3.41 -13.40
N TYR A 68 20.15 3.32 -13.24
CA TYR A 68 21.09 3.28 -14.35
C TYR A 68 21.96 2.02 -14.28
N PRO A 69 22.44 1.47 -15.41
CA PRO A 69 23.40 0.37 -15.38
C PRO A 69 24.62 0.72 -14.50
N LYS A 70 25.20 -0.24 -13.79
CA LYS A 70 26.42 0.03 -13.02
C LYS A 70 27.59 0.43 -13.94
N CYS A 71 28.47 1.30 -13.45
CA CYS A 71 29.69 1.66 -14.17
C CYS A 71 30.74 0.52 -14.12
N ARG A 72 31.68 0.52 -15.06
CA ARG A 72 32.75 -0.47 -15.15
C ARG A 72 33.72 -0.27 -14.01
N THR A 73 33.89 -1.31 -13.20
CA THR A 73 34.80 -1.35 -12.05
C THR A 73 35.94 -2.35 -12.25
N ASP A 74 35.89 -3.13 -13.32
CA ASP A 74 36.84 -4.18 -13.71
C ASP A 74 37.94 -3.70 -14.68
N VAL A 75 38.02 -2.38 -14.91
CA VAL A 75 39.01 -1.73 -15.77
C VAL A 75 39.82 -0.70 -14.99
N THR A 76 41.07 -0.45 -15.40
CA THR A 76 41.88 0.65 -14.88
C THR A 76 42.02 1.74 -15.95
N PRO A 77 41.62 2.99 -15.67
CA PRO A 77 41.04 3.50 -14.42
C PRO A 77 39.59 3.04 -14.19
N THR A 78 39.15 2.98 -12.93
CA THR A 78 37.76 2.67 -12.56
C THR A 78 36.83 3.88 -12.77
N TYR A 79 35.52 3.63 -12.81
CA TYR A 79 34.49 4.66 -13.03
C TYR A 79 33.38 4.59 -11.98
N TYR A 80 32.79 5.75 -11.66
CA TYR A 80 31.60 5.87 -10.80
C TYR A 80 30.49 6.65 -11.50
N GLY A 81 29.25 6.37 -11.11
CA GLY A 81 28.08 6.94 -11.78
C GLY A 81 27.55 8.22 -11.16
N VAL A 82 27.26 9.21 -11.99
CA VAL A 82 26.41 10.36 -11.64
C VAL A 82 25.34 10.50 -12.72
N GLY A 83 24.08 10.16 -12.40
CA GLY A 83 22.97 10.21 -13.35
C GLY A 83 23.25 9.35 -14.60
N PRO A 84 23.22 9.91 -15.82
CA PRO A 84 23.44 9.14 -17.06
C PRO A 84 24.92 8.94 -17.43
N VAL A 85 25.88 9.45 -16.65
CA VAL A 85 27.31 9.47 -17.02
C VAL A 85 28.18 8.74 -16.02
N CYS A 86 29.01 7.82 -16.51
CA CYS A 86 30.10 7.20 -15.75
C CYS A 86 31.34 8.08 -15.87
N TRP A 87 31.84 8.56 -14.73
CA TRP A 87 32.99 9.43 -14.61
C TRP A 87 34.20 8.66 -14.11
N GLN A 88 35.36 8.90 -14.72
CA GLN A 88 36.61 8.31 -14.28
C GLN A 88 36.99 8.82 -12.87
N HIS A 89 37.51 7.95 -12.01
CA HIS A 89 38.17 8.40 -10.79
C HIS A 89 39.46 9.19 -11.09
N CYS A 90 39.72 10.24 -10.30
CA CYS A 90 40.98 10.96 -10.40
C CYS A 90 42.16 10.09 -9.98
N LYS A 91 43.32 10.32 -10.60
CA LYS A 91 44.58 9.69 -10.21
C LYS A 91 44.96 10.12 -8.79
N GLU A 92 45.78 9.31 -8.13
CA GLU A 92 46.36 9.69 -6.85
C GLU A 92 47.11 11.03 -6.97
N GLY A 93 47.04 11.85 -5.92
CA GLY A 93 47.62 13.21 -5.91
C GLY A 93 46.74 14.29 -6.57
N TYR A 94 45.58 13.93 -7.14
CA TYR A 94 44.62 14.89 -7.69
C TYR A 94 43.39 15.05 -6.79
N ILE A 95 42.77 16.22 -6.85
CA ILE A 95 41.49 16.58 -6.23
C ILE A 95 40.41 16.49 -7.31
N ASP A 96 39.30 15.86 -6.96
CA ASP A 96 38.12 15.77 -7.80
C ASP A 96 37.31 17.07 -7.74
N GLU A 97 37.19 17.76 -8.88
CA GLU A 97 36.42 19.00 -9.02
C GLU A 97 35.26 18.81 -10.02
N GLY A 98 34.64 17.62 -10.02
CA GLY A 98 33.53 17.28 -10.91
C GLY A 98 34.03 16.68 -12.22
N ALA A 99 33.92 17.41 -13.33
CA ALA A 99 34.38 16.94 -14.64
C ALA A 99 35.92 17.00 -14.81
N LEU A 100 36.61 17.68 -13.89
CA LEU A 100 38.05 17.90 -13.92
C LEU A 100 38.73 17.28 -12.69
N CYS A 101 39.99 16.94 -12.85
CA CYS A 101 40.91 16.54 -11.77
C CYS A 101 42.05 17.55 -11.71
N ARG A 102 42.24 18.20 -10.57
CA ARG A 102 43.30 19.20 -10.36
C ARG A 102 44.38 18.65 -9.42
N HIS A 103 45.64 18.82 -9.76
CA HIS A 103 46.75 18.41 -8.90
C HIS A 103 46.71 19.19 -7.58
N LYS A 104 47.08 18.54 -6.46
CA LYS A 104 47.03 19.16 -5.13
C LYS A 104 48.01 20.33 -5.00
N ASP A 105 49.23 20.14 -5.51
CA ASP A 105 50.36 21.06 -5.24
C ASP A 105 50.84 21.82 -6.48
N GLU A 106 50.22 21.62 -7.63
CA GLU A 106 50.69 22.18 -8.91
C GLU A 106 49.51 22.72 -9.72
N ILE A 107 49.76 23.71 -10.58
CA ILE A 107 48.78 24.23 -11.55
C ILE A 107 48.70 23.26 -12.74
N LYS A 108 48.25 22.03 -12.46
CA LYS A 108 48.01 20.97 -13.44
C LYS A 108 46.60 20.46 -13.28
N THR A 109 45.83 20.46 -14.36
CA THR A 109 44.45 19.98 -14.40
C THR A 109 44.26 19.13 -15.64
N TYR A 110 43.46 18.06 -15.54
CA TYR A 110 43.02 17.30 -16.70
C TYR A 110 41.52 17.00 -16.61
N ALA A 111 40.87 16.85 -17.75
CA ALA A 111 39.47 16.43 -17.83
C ALA A 111 39.35 14.91 -17.66
N LYS A 112 38.35 14.47 -16.90
CA LYS A 112 38.09 13.04 -16.72
C LYS A 112 37.65 12.41 -18.03
N SER A 113 38.05 11.16 -18.24
CA SER A 113 37.36 10.32 -19.20
C SER A 113 35.94 10.04 -18.71
N SER A 114 34.98 9.92 -19.61
CA SER A 114 33.60 9.59 -19.26
C SER A 114 32.92 8.83 -20.38
N TYR A 115 31.87 8.09 -20.05
CA TYR A 115 30.99 7.50 -21.04
C TYR A 115 29.55 7.48 -20.55
N GLY A 116 28.60 7.55 -21.48
CA GLY A 116 27.17 7.50 -21.17
C GLY A 116 26.72 6.08 -20.84
N ARG A 117 25.69 5.96 -20.00
CA ARG A 117 25.03 4.70 -19.66
C ARG A 117 23.52 4.71 -19.88
N GLY A 118 23.07 5.50 -20.85
CA GLY A 118 21.66 5.65 -21.22
C GLY A 118 20.90 6.67 -20.37
N ALA A 119 19.62 6.87 -20.68
CA ALA A 119 18.76 7.86 -20.02
C ALA A 119 18.32 7.43 -18.61
N GLY A 120 18.45 6.15 -18.27
CA GLY A 120 17.95 5.55 -17.04
C GLY A 120 16.60 4.87 -17.24
N LYS A 121 16.22 4.03 -16.28
CA LYS A 121 14.91 3.37 -16.17
C LYS A 121 14.20 3.92 -14.92
N PRO A 122 12.85 3.97 -14.91
CA PRO A 122 12.13 4.30 -13.68
C PRO A 122 12.46 3.30 -12.58
N LEU A 123 12.36 3.74 -11.33
CA LEU A 123 12.31 2.81 -10.20
C LEU A 123 11.04 1.98 -10.27
N THR A 124 11.05 0.84 -9.59
CA THR A 124 9.89 -0.03 -9.43
C THR A 124 9.63 -0.29 -7.95
N CYS A 125 8.57 -1.02 -7.65
CA CYS A 125 8.38 -1.64 -6.35
C CYS A 125 9.33 -2.82 -6.15
N ALA A 126 9.48 -3.24 -4.89
CA ALA A 126 10.12 -4.52 -4.58
C ALA A 126 9.25 -5.69 -5.07
N ASP A 127 9.84 -6.86 -5.24
CA ASP A 127 9.14 -8.04 -5.76
C ASP A 127 7.96 -8.51 -4.88
N ASP A 128 7.93 -8.08 -3.62
CA ASP A 128 6.91 -8.39 -2.62
C ASP A 128 5.93 -7.24 -2.34
N GLU A 129 5.86 -6.24 -3.22
CA GLU A 129 4.96 -5.09 -3.12
C GLU A 129 4.07 -4.94 -4.38
N ASP A 130 2.83 -4.47 -4.19
CA ASP A 130 1.93 -4.12 -5.29
C ASP A 130 2.18 -2.69 -5.74
N GLU A 131 2.41 -2.48 -7.04
CA GLU A 131 2.53 -1.15 -7.66
C GLU A 131 1.16 -0.63 -8.10
N ASP A 132 0.79 0.56 -7.64
CA ASP A 132 -0.37 1.32 -8.14
C ASP A 132 -0.02 2.81 -8.23
N ALA A 133 -0.18 3.37 -9.43
CA ALA A 133 0.08 4.79 -9.74
C ALA A 133 1.45 5.33 -9.26
N GLY A 134 2.50 4.50 -9.34
CA GLY A 134 3.87 4.87 -8.93
C GLY A 134 4.12 4.82 -7.42
N LEU A 135 3.19 4.21 -6.66
CA LEU A 135 3.34 3.91 -5.25
C LEU A 135 3.32 2.39 -5.03
N CYS A 136 4.13 1.97 -4.07
CA CYS A 136 4.30 0.59 -3.66
C CYS A 136 3.57 0.36 -2.35
N TYR A 137 2.80 -0.72 -2.32
CA TYR A 137 2.00 -1.08 -1.17
C TYR A 137 2.26 -2.52 -0.76
N THR A 138 1.99 -2.83 0.50
CA THR A 138 1.95 -4.22 0.95
C THR A 138 0.82 -4.96 0.23
N PRO A 139 1.05 -6.17 -0.31
CA PRO A 139 0.01 -6.91 -1.02
C PRO A 139 -1.24 -7.17 -0.16
N CYS A 140 -2.39 -7.21 -0.80
CA CYS A 140 -3.65 -7.51 -0.11
C CYS A 140 -3.71 -8.98 0.36
N LYS A 141 -4.49 -9.24 1.42
CA LYS A 141 -4.77 -10.58 1.92
C LYS A 141 -5.56 -11.37 0.87
N GLY A 142 -5.45 -12.70 0.90
CA GLY A 142 -6.17 -13.56 -0.03
C GLY A 142 -7.67 -13.26 -0.07
N GLY A 143 -8.25 -13.19 -1.27
CA GLY A 143 -9.65 -12.81 -1.49
C GLY A 143 -9.89 -11.31 -1.64
N TYR A 144 -8.85 -10.47 -1.61
CA TYR A 144 -8.95 -9.02 -1.83
C TYR A 144 -8.00 -8.60 -2.95
N TYR A 145 -8.33 -7.51 -3.64
CA TYR A 145 -7.48 -6.85 -4.62
C TYR A 145 -7.24 -5.40 -4.24
N GLY A 146 -6.08 -4.86 -4.64
CA GLY A 146 -5.69 -3.50 -4.27
C GLY A 146 -6.10 -2.46 -5.30
N VAL A 147 -6.65 -1.33 -4.82
CA VAL A 147 -6.73 -0.07 -5.58
C VAL A 147 -6.20 1.05 -4.68
N GLY A 148 -5.02 1.55 -4.99
CA GLY A 148 -4.30 2.57 -4.22
C GLY A 148 -4.15 2.18 -2.74
N PRO A 149 -4.60 3.00 -1.77
CA PRO A 149 -4.41 2.69 -0.35
C PRO A 149 -5.40 1.64 0.21
N VAL A 150 -6.36 1.15 -0.59
CA VAL A 150 -7.47 0.30 -0.11
C VAL A 150 -7.43 -1.09 -0.76
N CYS A 151 -7.57 -2.12 0.08
CA CYS A 151 -7.85 -3.48 -0.35
C CYS A 151 -9.36 -3.71 -0.35
N TRP A 152 -9.89 -4.14 -1.49
CA TRP A 152 -11.31 -4.41 -1.72
C TRP A 152 -11.54 -5.91 -1.80
N GLU A 153 -12.58 -6.40 -1.15
CA GLU A 153 -12.98 -7.80 -1.24
C GLU A 153 -13.37 -8.14 -2.70
N SER A 154 -12.90 -9.28 -3.17
CA SER A 154 -13.30 -9.83 -4.46
C SER A 154 -14.69 -10.46 -4.32
N CYS A 155 -15.66 -9.94 -5.06
CA CYS A 155 -16.98 -10.55 -5.16
C CYS A 155 -16.90 -11.90 -5.89
N GLY A 156 -17.69 -12.87 -5.44
CA GLY A 156 -17.91 -14.13 -6.15
C GLY A 156 -19.39 -14.47 -6.18
N GLY A 157 -19.86 -15.12 -7.26
CA GLY A 157 -21.23 -15.66 -7.33
C GLY A 157 -22.26 -14.81 -8.10
N LYS A 158 -23.54 -15.00 -7.75
CA LYS A 158 -24.77 -14.69 -8.54
C LYS A 158 -25.14 -13.22 -8.68
N ASP A 159 -24.38 -12.32 -8.07
CA ASP A 159 -24.75 -10.91 -7.93
C ASP A 159 -23.87 -10.09 -8.90
N PRO A 160 -24.43 -9.60 -10.02
CA PRO A 160 -23.63 -9.07 -11.13
C PRO A 160 -23.10 -7.65 -10.93
N GLU A 161 -23.63 -6.89 -9.96
CA GLU A 161 -23.27 -5.48 -9.77
C GLU A 161 -22.36 -5.30 -8.56
N ASP A 162 -21.24 -4.61 -8.75
CA ASP A 162 -20.34 -4.25 -7.66
C ASP A 162 -20.88 -3.03 -6.90
N GLY A 163 -21.27 -3.24 -5.64
CA GLY A 163 -21.68 -2.19 -4.72
C GLY A 163 -20.53 -1.75 -3.82
N GLY A 164 -20.18 -0.47 -3.88
CA GLY A 164 -19.02 0.07 -3.15
C GLY A 164 -18.21 1.01 -4.03
N ALA A 165 -17.04 1.46 -3.55
CA ALA A 165 -16.12 2.27 -4.35
C ALA A 165 -15.11 1.40 -5.12
#